data_AF-A0A9E4N5X1-F1
#
_entry.id   AF-A0A9E4N5X1-F1
#
_cell.length_a   1.000
_cell.length_b   1.000
_cell.length_c   1.000
_cell.angle_alpha   90.00
_cell.angle_beta   90.00
_cell.angle_gamma   90.00
#
_symmetry.space_group_name_H-M   'P 1'
#
loop_
_entity.id
_entity.type
_entity.pdbx_description
1 polymer ?
#
loop_
_entity_poly.entity_id
_entity_poly.type
_entity_poly.pdbx_seq_one_letter_code
_entity_poly.pdbx_strand_id
1 'polypeptide(L)'
;MNDKQVTAWAKELPMANIGETSRQIFQSLRAFNRTNLDAPQRLRSIENFREPLSYVATNLNKHYLGTRFPLSEKSHKIANLNRELHSGMATAYKAVIVDLLTHAQEDGVDRTQLTLAIHRCITYLSKVILLSVIVYDPCPKRTWQELHVCHRLASRYGIG
;
A
#
# COMPACT_ATOMS: atom_id res chain seq x y z
N MET A 1 11.88 9.99 -2.92
CA MET A 1 11.98 10.58 -1.56
C MET A 1 12.63 9.54 -0.66
N ASN A 2 13.68 9.92 0.07
CA ASN A 2 14.29 9.06 1.09
C ASN A 2 13.50 9.14 2.42
N ASP A 3 13.85 8.28 3.38
CA ASP A 3 13.18 8.15 4.68
C ASP A 3 12.92 9.51 5.37
N LYS A 4 13.98 10.31 5.59
CA LYS A 4 13.89 11.64 6.24
C LYS A 4 12.99 12.61 5.47
N GLN A 5 13.06 12.59 4.14
CA GLN A 5 12.20 13.43 3.29
C GLN A 5 10.73 13.03 3.41
N VAL A 6 10.44 11.73 3.48
CA VAL A 6 9.06 11.24 3.68
C VAL A 6 8.56 11.64 5.06
N THR A 7 9.38 11.54 6.11
CA THR A 7 8.98 11.97 7.46
C THR A 7 8.69 13.47 7.53
N ALA A 8 9.52 14.30 6.89
CA ALA A 8 9.30 15.75 6.84
C ALA A 8 8.01 16.09 6.07
N TRP A 9 7.86 15.51 4.87
CA TRP A 9 6.65 15.68 4.06
C TRP A 9 5.38 15.23 4.79
N ALA A 10 5.42 14.12 5.51
CA ALA A 10 4.26 13.61 6.24
C ALA A 10 3.77 14.60 7.32
N LYS A 11 4.67 15.40 7.91
CA LYS A 11 4.31 16.44 8.90
C LYS A 11 3.67 17.68 8.28
N GLU A 12 3.91 17.93 7.00
CA GLU A 12 3.37 19.08 6.27
C GLU A 12 2.00 18.80 5.65
N LEU A 13 1.50 17.55 5.77
CA LEU A 13 0.21 17.18 5.20
C LEU A 13 -0.94 17.99 5.81
N PRO A 14 -1.84 18.55 5.00
CA PRO A 14 -2.96 19.35 5.47
C PRO A 14 -4.07 18.44 6.03
N MET A 15 -3.85 17.85 7.21
CA MET A 15 -4.73 16.82 7.80
C MET A 15 -6.20 17.26 7.95
N ALA A 16 -6.47 18.57 8.05
CA ALA A 16 -7.82 19.13 8.06
C ALA A 16 -8.56 19.04 6.70
N ASN A 17 -7.84 18.86 5.59
CA ASN A 17 -8.38 18.71 4.25
C ASN A 17 -8.07 17.31 3.70
N ILE A 18 -9.03 16.38 3.89
CA ILE A 18 -8.89 14.99 3.46
C ILE A 18 -8.73 14.85 1.94
N GLY A 19 -9.44 15.69 1.17
CA GLY A 19 -9.35 15.67 -0.28
C GLY A 19 -7.93 15.98 -0.76
N GLU A 20 -7.36 17.08 -0.27
CA GLU A 20 -6.00 17.48 -0.63
C GLU A 20 -4.95 16.52 -0.06
N THR A 21 -5.10 16.07 1.19
CA THR A 21 -4.21 15.05 1.79
C THR A 21 -4.19 13.77 0.96
N SER A 22 -5.36 13.26 0.55
CA SER A 22 -5.45 12.05 -0.27
C SER A 22 -4.76 12.21 -1.64
N ARG A 23 -4.89 13.40 -2.25
CA ARG A 23 -4.23 13.75 -3.50
C ARG A 23 -2.72 13.77 -3.35
N GLN A 24 -2.20 14.42 -2.30
CA GLN A 24 -0.76 14.48 -2.06
C GLN A 24 -0.19 13.09 -1.77
N ILE A 25 -0.84 12.28 -0.94
CA ILE A 25 -0.40 10.90 -0.69
C ILE A 25 -0.37 10.09 -1.99
N PHE A 26 -1.42 10.18 -2.82
CA PHE A 26 -1.46 9.47 -4.09
C PHE A 26 -0.31 9.87 -5.01
N GLN A 27 -0.05 11.18 -5.18
CA GLN A 27 1.03 11.69 -6.01
C GLN A 27 2.41 11.29 -5.49
N SER A 28 2.65 11.48 -4.19
CA SER A 28 3.91 11.12 -3.53
C SER A 28 4.18 9.63 -3.60
N LEU A 29 3.19 8.78 -3.36
CA LEU A 29 3.31 7.32 -3.46
C LEU A 29 3.60 6.88 -4.91
N ARG A 30 2.93 7.50 -5.88
CA ARG A 30 3.16 7.22 -7.31
C ARG A 30 4.59 7.62 -7.73
N ALA A 31 5.12 8.71 -7.21
CA ALA A 31 6.50 9.13 -7.44
C ALA A 31 7.51 8.23 -6.70
N PHE A 32 7.21 7.87 -5.46
CA PHE A 32 8.00 6.95 -4.64
C PHE A 32 8.21 5.60 -5.32
N ASN A 33 7.15 5.02 -5.87
CA ASN A 33 7.21 3.75 -6.60
C ASN A 33 8.07 3.78 -7.87
N ARG A 34 8.44 4.97 -8.38
CA ARG A 34 9.38 5.13 -9.51
C ARG A 34 10.81 5.50 -9.06
N THR A 35 11.01 5.76 -7.77
CA THR A 35 12.32 6.12 -7.25
C THR A 35 13.19 4.87 -7.13
N ASN A 36 14.44 4.96 -7.59
CA ASN A 36 15.43 3.92 -7.35
C ASN A 36 16.00 4.09 -5.94
N LEU A 37 15.82 3.10 -5.09
CA LEU A 37 16.26 3.05 -3.69
C LEU A 37 16.73 1.63 -3.41
N ASP A 38 17.70 1.48 -2.51
CA ASP A 38 18.03 0.16 -1.97
C ASP A 38 16.85 -0.41 -1.16
N ALA A 39 16.82 -1.73 -0.97
CA ALA A 39 15.70 -2.38 -0.32
C ALA A 39 15.46 -1.89 1.13
N PRO A 40 16.49 -1.74 1.99
CA PRO A 40 16.31 -1.26 3.36
C PRO A 40 15.79 0.18 3.44
N GLN A 41 16.29 1.08 2.60
CA GLN A 41 15.84 2.47 2.52
C GLN A 41 14.43 2.55 1.94
N ARG A 42 14.11 1.75 0.92
CA ARG A 42 12.75 1.64 0.38
C ARG A 42 11.77 1.19 1.45
N LEU A 43 12.12 0.16 2.23
CA LEU A 43 11.29 -0.36 3.32
C LEU A 43 11.04 0.69 4.42
N ARG A 44 12.10 1.35 4.91
CA ARG A 44 11.94 2.43 5.91
C ARG A 44 11.06 3.57 5.39
N SER A 45 11.31 4.00 4.15
CA SER A 45 10.58 5.10 3.53
C SER A 45 9.10 4.78 3.35
N ILE A 46 8.73 3.55 2.93
CA ILE A 46 7.32 3.18 2.75
C ILE A 46 6.58 3.02 4.08
N GLU A 47 7.25 2.60 5.17
CA GLU A 47 6.62 2.52 6.49
C GLU A 47 6.12 3.90 6.97
N ASN A 48 6.80 5.00 6.59
CA ASN A 48 6.36 6.36 6.92
C ASN A 48 5.06 6.79 6.21
N PHE A 49 4.68 6.16 5.10
CA PHE A 49 3.39 6.44 4.44
C PHE A 49 2.19 5.82 5.16
N ARG A 50 2.42 4.85 6.06
CA ARG A 50 1.36 4.02 6.63
C ARG A 50 0.37 4.82 7.46
N GLU A 51 0.87 5.67 8.35
CA GLU A 51 0.02 6.46 9.24
C GLU A 51 -0.81 7.51 8.47
N PRO A 52 -0.21 8.36 7.61
CA PRO A 52 -0.98 9.27 6.76
C PRO A 52 -2.04 8.58 5.91
N LEU A 53 -1.68 7.45 5.29
CA LEU A 53 -2.61 6.69 4.45
C LEU A 53 -3.71 6.04 5.28
N SER A 54 -3.42 5.52 6.47
CA SER A 54 -4.43 4.97 7.37
C SER A 54 -5.44 6.03 7.79
N TYR A 55 -4.95 7.23 8.14
CA TYR A 55 -5.80 8.37 8.46
C TYR A 55 -6.73 8.75 7.31
N VAL A 56 -6.18 8.91 6.10
CA VAL A 56 -6.98 9.23 4.91
C VAL A 56 -7.96 8.11 4.59
N ALA A 57 -7.51 6.85 4.53
CA ALA A 57 -8.36 5.71 4.20
C ALA A 57 -9.56 5.59 5.15
N THR A 58 -9.35 5.86 6.45
CA THR A 58 -10.41 5.84 7.46
C THR A 58 -11.45 6.94 7.23
N ASN A 59 -11.01 8.12 6.80
CA ASN A 59 -11.93 9.20 6.46
C ASN A 59 -12.64 8.97 5.12
N LEU A 60 -11.96 8.42 4.11
CA LEU A 60 -12.56 8.08 2.81
C LEU A 60 -13.65 7.00 2.96
N ASN A 61 -13.41 5.99 3.80
CA ASN A 61 -14.36 4.90 4.09
C ASN A 61 -15.77 5.42 4.46
N LYS A 62 -15.86 6.55 5.17
CA LYS A 62 -17.15 7.13 5.63
C LYS A 62 -18.08 7.54 4.48
N HIS A 63 -17.56 7.69 3.25
CA HIS A 63 -18.34 8.15 2.10
C HIS A 63 -19.04 7.02 1.32
N TYR A 64 -18.70 5.76 1.58
CA TYR A 64 -19.27 4.61 0.87
C TYR A 64 -19.58 3.40 1.77
N LEU A 65 -19.09 3.37 3.01
CA LEU A 65 -19.51 2.37 3.99
C LEU A 65 -20.86 2.74 4.59
N GLY A 66 -21.78 1.76 4.65
CA GLY A 66 -23.11 1.94 5.26
C GLY A 66 -24.05 2.84 4.47
N THR A 67 -23.67 3.29 3.26
CA THR A 67 -24.53 4.07 2.38
C THR A 67 -25.49 3.17 1.60
N ARG A 68 -26.66 3.70 1.24
CA ARG A 68 -27.63 2.98 0.42
C ARG A 68 -27.05 2.69 -0.97
N PHE A 69 -27.36 1.51 -1.49
CA PHE A 69 -27.03 1.13 -2.86
C PHE A 69 -28.16 1.52 -3.83
N PRO A 70 -27.85 1.84 -5.10
CA PRO A 70 -26.52 1.95 -5.68
C PRO A 70 -25.73 3.17 -5.14
N LEU A 71 -24.40 3.07 -5.09
CA LEU A 71 -23.55 4.18 -4.68
C LEU A 71 -23.68 5.36 -5.65
N SER A 72 -23.64 6.59 -5.12
CA SER A 72 -23.48 7.77 -5.96
C SER A 72 -22.15 7.73 -6.72
N GLU A 73 -22.08 8.34 -7.90
CA GLU A 73 -20.82 8.44 -8.66
C GLU A 73 -19.67 9.04 -7.83
N LYS A 74 -20.00 10.00 -6.96
CA LYS A 74 -19.03 10.63 -6.06
C LYS A 74 -18.49 9.63 -5.04
N SER A 75 -19.36 8.88 -4.37
CA SER A 75 -18.97 7.83 -3.41
C SER A 75 -18.15 6.73 -4.08
N HIS A 76 -18.52 6.35 -5.30
CA HIS A 76 -17.78 5.35 -6.10
C HIS A 76 -16.37 5.86 -6.45
N LYS A 77 -16.23 7.10 -6.92
CA LYS A 77 -14.91 7.72 -7.17
C LYS A 77 -14.04 7.78 -5.91
N ILE A 78 -14.62 8.08 -4.75
CA ILE A 78 -13.90 8.09 -3.47
C ILE A 78 -13.43 6.68 -3.08
N ALA A 79 -14.26 5.66 -3.27
CA ALA A 79 -13.87 4.27 -3.03
C ALA A 79 -12.74 3.82 -3.96
N ASN A 80 -12.82 4.18 -5.24
CA ASN A 80 -11.76 3.90 -6.21
C ASN A 80 -10.44 4.56 -5.81
N LEU A 81 -10.47 5.82 -5.37
CA LEU A 81 -9.27 6.50 -4.87
C LEU A 81 -8.66 5.75 -3.66
N ASN A 82 -9.49 5.31 -2.71
CA ASN A 82 -8.98 4.57 -1.55
C ASN A 82 -8.38 3.21 -1.96
N ARG A 83 -9.00 2.52 -2.91
CA ARG A 83 -8.47 1.28 -3.49
C ARG A 83 -7.12 1.50 -4.18
N GLU A 84 -6.97 2.58 -4.95
CA GLU A 84 -5.72 2.96 -5.61
C GLU A 84 -4.60 3.30 -4.61
N LEU A 85 -4.91 3.96 -3.49
CA LEU A 85 -3.96 4.20 -2.42
C LEU A 85 -3.41 2.89 -1.84
N HIS A 86 -4.29 1.94 -1.52
CA HIS A 86 -3.87 0.62 -1.03
C HIS A 86 -3.09 -0.19 -2.09
N SER A 87 -3.49 -0.10 -3.36
CA SER A 87 -2.77 -0.72 -4.49
C SER A 87 -1.35 -0.14 -4.63
N GLY A 88 -1.20 1.18 -4.48
CA GLY A 88 0.09 1.85 -4.48
C GLY A 88 1.02 1.37 -3.36
N MET A 89 0.48 1.15 -2.15
CA MET A 89 1.24 0.58 -1.03
C MET A 89 1.66 -0.85 -1.31
N ALA A 90 0.72 -1.69 -1.78
CA ALA A 90 1.03 -3.07 -2.16
C ALA A 90 2.16 -3.13 -3.19
N THR A 91 2.14 -2.22 -4.18
CA THR A 91 3.19 -2.09 -5.20
C THR A 91 4.55 -1.74 -4.58
N ALA A 92 4.58 -0.81 -3.63
CA ALA A 92 5.81 -0.44 -2.93
C ALA A 92 6.43 -1.63 -2.18
N TYR A 93 5.63 -2.40 -1.43
CA TYR A 93 6.14 -3.58 -0.72
C TYR A 93 6.53 -4.71 -1.66
N LYS A 94 5.83 -4.91 -2.80
CA LYS A 94 6.26 -5.85 -3.84
C LYS A 94 7.65 -5.50 -4.35
N ALA A 95 7.93 -4.21 -4.58
CA ALA A 95 9.27 -3.77 -4.97
C ALA A 95 10.31 -4.10 -3.89
N VAL A 96 10.01 -3.84 -2.60
CA VAL A 96 10.91 -4.25 -1.49
C VAL A 96 11.18 -5.75 -1.49
N ILE A 97 10.16 -6.60 -1.67
CA ILE A 97 10.31 -8.06 -1.71
C ILE A 97 11.23 -8.46 -2.88
N VAL A 98 11.00 -7.90 -4.07
CA VAL A 98 11.83 -8.19 -5.25
C VAL A 98 13.26 -7.73 -5.02
N ASP A 99 13.48 -6.52 -4.50
CA ASP A 99 14.80 -5.96 -4.24
C ASP A 99 15.57 -6.83 -3.22
N LEU A 100 14.93 -7.25 -2.12
CA LEU A 100 15.52 -8.14 -1.10
C LEU A 100 15.91 -9.51 -1.66
N LEU A 101 15.08 -10.08 -2.53
CA LEU A 101 15.33 -11.40 -3.11
C LEU A 101 16.38 -11.35 -4.23
N THR A 102 16.45 -10.26 -4.98
CA THR A 102 17.37 -10.10 -6.12
C THR A 102 18.79 -9.76 -5.64
N HIS A 103 18.90 -8.96 -4.57
CA HIS A 103 20.18 -8.51 -4.01
C HIS A 103 20.62 -9.30 -2.78
N ALA A 104 20.06 -10.48 -2.55
CA ALA A 104 20.49 -11.37 -1.49
C ALA A 104 21.98 -11.72 -1.71
N GLN A 105 22.84 -11.31 -0.77
CA GLN A 105 24.27 -11.61 -0.78
C GLN A 105 24.54 -13.04 -0.28
N GLU A 106 25.80 -13.46 -0.24
CA GLU A 106 26.21 -14.80 0.23
C GLU A 106 25.71 -15.10 1.66
N ASP A 107 25.52 -14.07 2.50
CA ASP A 107 24.95 -14.15 3.86
C ASP A 107 23.44 -14.48 3.89
N GLY A 108 22.79 -14.54 2.73
CA GLY A 108 21.38 -14.87 2.57
C GLY A 108 20.44 -13.66 2.63
N VAL A 109 19.13 -13.95 2.58
CA VAL A 109 18.09 -12.91 2.61
C VAL A 109 17.81 -12.49 4.05
N ASP A 110 17.72 -11.17 4.31
CA ASP A 110 17.22 -10.64 5.58
C ASP A 110 15.76 -11.07 5.79
N ARG A 111 15.57 -12.14 6.56
CA ARG A 111 14.26 -12.75 6.82
C ARG A 111 13.33 -11.81 7.58
N THR A 112 13.86 -10.91 8.41
CA THR A 112 13.05 -9.98 9.21
C THR A 112 12.42 -8.94 8.29
N GLN A 113 13.23 -8.32 7.42
CA GLN A 113 12.74 -7.36 6.44
C GLN A 113 11.80 -8.01 5.41
N LEU A 114 12.14 -9.22 4.95
CA LEU A 114 11.31 -9.98 4.02
C LEU A 114 9.94 -10.32 4.64
N THR A 115 9.92 -10.81 5.89
CA THR A 115 8.70 -11.11 6.64
C THR A 115 7.81 -9.89 6.75
N LEU A 116 8.38 -8.76 7.16
CA LEU A 116 7.64 -7.51 7.29
C LEU A 116 7.05 -7.10 5.94
N ALA A 117 7.85 -7.10 4.87
CA ALA A 117 7.41 -6.69 3.54
C ALA A 117 6.30 -7.60 2.99
N ILE A 118 6.42 -8.93 3.15
CA ILE A 118 5.38 -9.89 2.73
C ILE A 118 4.10 -9.68 3.52
N HIS A 119 4.18 -9.59 4.85
CA HIS A 119 3.00 -9.38 5.69
C HIS A 119 2.28 -8.06 5.34
N ARG A 120 3.05 -6.98 5.11
CA ARG A 120 2.48 -5.70 4.66
C ARG A 120 1.86 -5.82 3.28
N CYS A 121 2.52 -6.47 2.32
CA CYS A 121 2.00 -6.67 0.98
C CYS A 121 0.65 -7.39 1.01
N ILE A 122 0.56 -8.52 1.73
CA ILE A 122 -0.70 -9.27 1.91
C ILE A 122 -1.77 -8.36 2.52
N THR A 123 -1.45 -7.62 3.58
CA THR A 123 -2.39 -6.70 4.23
C THR A 123 -3.00 -5.71 3.23
N TYR A 124 -2.18 -5.07 2.38
CA TYR A 124 -2.66 -4.08 1.43
C TYR A 124 -3.41 -4.70 0.24
N LEU A 125 -2.98 -5.87 -0.25
CA LEU A 125 -3.71 -6.63 -1.28
C LEU A 125 -5.09 -7.07 -0.78
N SER A 126 -5.19 -7.54 0.47
CA SER A 126 -6.46 -7.88 1.11
C SER A 126 -7.39 -6.67 1.22
N LYS A 127 -6.85 -5.47 1.53
CA LYS A 127 -7.65 -4.23 1.52
C LYS A 127 -8.17 -3.87 0.13
N VAL A 128 -7.37 -4.06 -0.92
CA VAL A 128 -7.81 -3.85 -2.31
C VAL A 128 -8.97 -4.77 -2.68
N ILE A 129 -8.86 -6.06 -2.33
CA ILE A 129 -9.93 -7.05 -2.55
C ILE A 129 -11.18 -6.64 -1.77
N LEU A 130 -11.04 -6.37 -0.47
CA LEU A 130 -12.13 -6.00 0.42
C LEU A 130 -12.87 -4.77 -0.09
N LEU A 131 -12.16 -3.71 -0.49
CA LEU A 131 -12.77 -2.50 -1.03
C LEU A 131 -13.52 -2.76 -2.34
N SER A 132 -13.01 -3.63 -3.21
CA SER A 132 -13.70 -4.01 -4.45
C SER A 132 -15.03 -4.70 -4.14
N VAL A 133 -15.02 -5.63 -3.17
CA VAL A 133 -16.22 -6.34 -2.73
C VAL A 133 -17.23 -5.40 -2.10
N ILE A 134 -16.79 -4.48 -1.22
CA ILE A 134 -17.67 -3.53 -0.52
C ILE A 134 -18.47 -2.67 -1.50
N VAL A 135 -17.87 -2.25 -2.62
CA VAL A 135 -18.54 -1.38 -3.60
C VAL A 135 -19.14 -2.15 -4.78
N TYR A 136 -19.17 -3.48 -4.71
CA TYR A 136 -19.63 -4.37 -5.79
C TYR A 136 -18.91 -4.16 -7.12
N ASP A 137 -17.62 -3.78 -7.07
CA ASP A 137 -16.77 -3.65 -8.24
C ASP A 137 -16.01 -4.96 -8.53
N PRO A 138 -15.66 -5.20 -9.81
CA PRO A 138 -14.72 -6.26 -10.14
C PRO A 138 -13.37 -6.01 -9.47
N CYS A 139 -12.82 -7.05 -8.85
CA CYS A 139 -11.48 -6.98 -8.26
C CYS A 139 -10.44 -6.69 -9.36
N PRO A 140 -9.45 -5.80 -9.10
CA PRO A 140 -8.37 -5.56 -10.05
C PRO A 140 -7.68 -6.86 -10.48
N LYS A 141 -7.31 -6.92 -11.76
CA LYS A 141 -6.69 -8.13 -12.34
C LYS A 141 -5.43 -8.50 -11.55
N ARG A 142 -5.22 -9.80 -11.35
CA ARG A 142 -4.04 -10.41 -10.71
C ARG A 142 -3.88 -10.15 -9.20
N THR A 143 -4.71 -9.33 -8.54
CA THR A 143 -4.58 -9.08 -7.08
C THR A 143 -4.62 -10.37 -6.26
N TRP A 144 -5.53 -11.29 -6.58
CA TRP A 144 -5.59 -12.62 -5.95
C TRP A 144 -4.33 -13.45 -6.22
N GLN A 145 -3.86 -13.46 -7.47
CA GLN A 145 -2.64 -14.18 -7.85
C GLN A 145 -1.43 -13.65 -7.07
N GLU A 146 -1.28 -12.33 -6.96
CA GLU A 146 -0.20 -11.69 -6.22
C GLU A 146 -0.25 -12.02 -4.73
N LEU A 147 -1.45 -12.06 -4.14
CA LEU A 147 -1.63 -12.46 -2.74
C LEU A 147 -1.18 -13.90 -2.51
N HIS A 148 -1.55 -14.84 -3.39
CA HIS A 148 -1.10 -16.22 -3.32
C HIS A 148 0.41 -16.38 -3.54
N VAL A 149 1.02 -15.55 -4.39
CA VAL A 149 2.48 -15.50 -4.55
C VAL A 149 3.14 -15.07 -3.24
N CYS A 150 2.62 -14.02 -2.58
CA CYS A 150 3.14 -13.57 -1.28
C CYS A 150 3.02 -14.67 -0.22
N HIS A 151 1.90 -15.39 -0.17
CA HIS A 151 1.72 -16.52 0.75
C HIS A 151 2.72 -17.65 0.47
N ARG A 152 2.92 -18.00 -0.81
CA ARG A 152 3.89 -19.02 -1.20
C ARG A 152 5.32 -18.62 -0.82
N LEU A 153 5.66 -17.35 -0.98
CA LEU A 153 6.95 -16.81 -0.53
C LEU A 153 7.07 -16.92 1.00
N ALA A 154 6.04 -16.54 1.76
CA ALA A 154 6.03 -16.69 3.21
C ALA A 154 6.32 -18.13 3.64
N SER A 155 5.59 -19.10 3.07
CA SER A 155 5.79 -20.52 3.36
C SER A 155 7.19 -21.02 2.98
N ARG A 156 7.74 -20.57 1.84
CA ARG A 156 9.08 -20.97 1.39
C ARG A 156 10.19 -20.53 2.34
N TYR A 157 10.06 -19.35 2.95
CA TYR A 157 11.05 -18.79 3.87
C TYR A 157 10.79 -19.15 5.34
N GLY A 158 9.81 -20.03 5.62
CA GLY A 158 9.46 -20.46 6.98
C GLY A 158 8.82 -19.35 7.81
N ILE A 159 8.14 -18.42 7.15
CA ILE A 159 7.49 -17.26 7.76
C ILE A 159 6.02 -17.65 7.97
N GLY A 160 5.70 -18.12 9.18
CA GLY A 160 4.37 -18.58 9.57
C GLY A 160 4.19 -18.50 11.08
#